data_AF-A0A2V7IC66-F1
#
_entry.id   AF-A0A2V7IC66-F1
#
_cell.length_a   1.000
_cell.length_b   1.000
_cell.length_c   1.000
_cell.angle_alpha   90.00
_cell.angle_beta   90.00
_cell.angle_gamma   90.00
#
_symmetry.space_group_name_H-M   'P 1'
#
loop_
_entity.id
_entity.type
_entity.pdbx_description
1 polymer ?
#
loop_
_entity_poly.entity_id
_entity_poly.type
_entity_poly.pdbx_seq_one_letter_code
_entity_poly.pdbx_strand_id
1 'polypeptide(L)' 'MNEWRAIIARDPGNVAARLALAGAYLAVGERIEAFREYQRVLQMEPDQPEARRAIARLGKHGSQIQRQPPPLRLV' A
#
# COMPACT_ATOMS: atom_id res chain seq x y z
N MET A 1 -0.91 -11.89 -11.02
CA MET A 1 -0.66 -11.44 -9.63
C MET A 1 0.68 -11.92 -9.02
N ASN A 2 1.38 -12.90 -9.60
CA ASN A 2 2.59 -13.47 -8.97
C ASN A 2 3.91 -12.72 -9.24
N GLU A 3 3.98 -11.89 -10.28
CA GLU A 3 5.23 -11.23 -10.69
C GLU A 3 5.66 -10.13 -9.71
N TRP A 4 4.73 -9.33 -9.20
CA TRP A 4 5.04 -8.21 -8.29
C TRP A 4 5.62 -8.69 -6.96
N ARG A 5 5.11 -9.79 -6.41
CA ARG A 5 5.63 -10.38 -5.15
C ARG A 5 7.05 -10.90 -5.32
N ALA A 6 7.38 -11.48 -6.47
CA ALA A 6 8.73 -11.92 -6.79
C ALA A 6 9.71 -10.74 -6.93
N ILE A 7 9.25 -9.63 -7.54
CA ILE A 7 10.03 -8.40 -7.62
C ILE A 7 10.27 -7.81 -6.23
N ILE A 8 9.23 -7.73 -5.38
CA ILE A 8 9.35 -7.23 -4.00
C ILE A 8 10.27 -8.14 -3.15
N ALA A 9 10.29 -9.45 -3.40
CA ALA A 9 11.20 -10.37 -2.72
C ALA A 9 12.68 -10.14 -3.10
N ARG A 10 12.94 -9.71 -4.35
CA ARG A 10 14.28 -9.39 -4.84
C ARG A 10 14.72 -7.96 -4.51
N ASP A 11 13.79 -7.03 -4.57
CA ASP A 11 13.98 -5.62 -4.26
C ASP A 11 12.81 -5.14 -3.37
N PRO A 12 12.97 -5.24 -2.04
CA PRO A 12 11.96 -4.78 -1.09
C PRO A 12 11.71 -3.26 -1.15
N GLY A 13 12.63 -2.49 -1.73
CA GLY A 13 12.51 -1.03 -1.89
C GLY A 13 11.80 -0.61 -3.17
N ASN A 14 11.38 -1.56 -4.02
CA ASN A 14 10.79 -1.23 -5.31
C ASN A 14 9.39 -0.62 -5.18
N VAL A 15 9.32 0.70 -5.10
CA VAL A 15 8.07 1.46 -4.94
C VAL A 15 7.10 1.19 -6.10
N ALA A 16 7.60 1.13 -7.34
CA ALA A 16 6.77 0.86 -8.51
C ALA A 16 6.10 -0.53 -8.45
N ALA A 17 6.83 -1.57 -8.06
CA ALA A 17 6.28 -2.91 -7.90
C ALA A 17 5.25 -2.98 -6.76
N ARG A 18 5.47 -2.25 -5.65
CA ARG A 18 4.51 -2.16 -4.54
C ARG A 18 3.23 -1.43 -4.96
N LEU A 19 3.34 -0.37 -5.76
CA LEU A 19 2.17 0.31 -6.32
C LEU A 19 1.38 -0.58 -7.27
N ALA A 20 2.07 -1.28 -8.16
CA ALA A 20 1.42 -2.23 -9.07
C ALA A 20 0.71 -3.36 -8.31
N LEU A 21 1.33 -3.88 -7.24
CA LEU A 21 0.69 -4.87 -6.36
C LEU A 21 -0.54 -4.29 -5.65
N ALA A 22 -0.44 -3.07 -5.11
CA ALA A 22 -1.55 -2.39 -4.44
C ALA A 22 -2.73 -2.13 -5.39
N GLY A 23 -2.45 -1.71 -6.63
CA GLY A 23 -3.45 -1.56 -7.69
C GLY A 23 -4.10 -2.88 -8.07
N ALA A 24 -3.32 -3.97 -8.16
CA ALA A 24 -3.85 -5.30 -8.42
C ALA A 24 -4.79 -5.77 -7.29
N TYR A 25 -4.44 -5.52 -6.03
CA TYR A 25 -5.34 -5.80 -4.90
C TYR A 25 -6.64 -5.00 -4.97
N LEU A 26 -6.61 -3.73 -5.39
CA LEU A 26 -7.84 -2.96 -5.62
C LEU A 26 -8.72 -3.54 -6.71
N ALA A 27 -8.12 -4.03 -7.81
CA ALA A 27 -8.84 -4.59 -8.93
C ALA A 27 -9.63 -5.85 -8.57
N VAL A 28 -9.13 -6.65 -7.62
CA VAL A 28 -9.82 -7.85 -7.11
C VAL A 28 -10.69 -7.60 -5.88
N GLY A 29 -10.80 -6.35 -5.43
CA GLY A 29 -11.62 -5.98 -4.27
C GLY A 29 -10.96 -6.14 -2.91
N GLU A 30 -9.69 -6.53 -2.86
CA GLU A 30 -8.87 -6.71 -1.64
C GLU A 30 -8.39 -5.36 -1.10
N ARG A 31 -9.33 -4.52 -0.63
CA ARG A 31 -9.07 -3.14 -0.20
C ARG A 31 -8.10 -3.03 0.98
N ILE A 32 -8.10 -4.01 1.88
CA ILE A 32 -7.22 -4.02 3.06
C ILE A 32 -5.77 -4.25 2.63
N GLU A 33 -5.52 -5.25 1.78
CA GLU A 33 -4.16 -5.53 1.28
C GLU A 33 -3.64 -4.41 0.39
N ALA A 34 -4.50 -3.84 -0.47
CA ALA A 34 -4.15 -2.65 -1.23
C ALA A 34 -3.71 -1.50 -0.31
N PHE A 35 -4.47 -1.22 0.74
CA PHE A 35 -4.15 -0.17 1.70
C PHE A 35 -2.80 -0.40 2.38
N ARG A 36 -2.51 -1.64 2.80
CA ARG A 36 -1.23 -2.01 3.42
C ARG A 36 -0.05 -1.75 2.49
N GLU A 37 -0.16 -2.13 1.21
CA GLU A 37 0.92 -1.88 0.25
C GLU A 37 1.11 -0.38 -0.02
N TYR A 38 0.02 0.39 -0.17
CA TYR A 38 0.14 1.85 -0.30
C TYR A 38 0.74 2.50 0.95
N GLN A 39 0.44 2.00 2.15
CA GLN A 39 1.06 2.50 3.38
C GLN A 39 2.57 2.24 3.40
N ARG A 40 3.02 1.05 2.98
CA ARG A 40 4.45 0.76 2.85
C ARG A 40 5.12 1.67 1.84
N VAL A 41 4.45 1.97 0.72
CA VAL A 41 4.96 2.96 -0.24
C VAL A 41 5.13 4.32 0.42
N LEU A 42 4.16 4.80 1.21
CA LEU A 42 4.29 6.08 1.92
C LEU A 42 5.31 6.07 3.08
N GLN A 43 5.65 4.90 3.63
CA GLN A 43 6.75 4.79 4.59
C GLN A 43 8.11 4.97 3.91
N MET A 44 8.24 4.55 2.65
CA MET A 44 9.47 4.67 1.85
C MET A 44 9.55 6.04 1.17
N GLU A 45 8.45 6.46 0.55
CA GLU A 45 8.30 7.73 -0.16
C GLU A 45 7.07 8.46 0.38
N PRO A 46 7.24 9.28 1.44
CA PRO A 46 6.13 9.98 2.07
C PRO A 46 5.34 10.87 1.10
N ASP A 47 5.99 11.42 0.08
CA ASP A 47 5.41 12.33 -0.91
C ASP A 47 4.84 11.63 -2.15
N GLN A 48 4.79 10.29 -2.18
CA GLN A 48 4.33 9.55 -3.35
C GLN A 48 2.84 9.85 -3.66
N PRO A 49 2.53 10.60 -4.75
CA PRO A 49 1.18 11.13 -4.99
C PRO A 49 0.11 10.07 -5.22
N GLU A 50 0.44 8.97 -5.89
CA GLU A 50 -0.49 7.88 -6.18
C GLU A 50 -0.93 7.16 -4.91
N ALA A 51 0.00 6.83 -4.01
CA ALA A 51 -0.31 6.16 -2.74
C ALA A 51 -1.14 7.07 -1.83
N ARG A 52 -0.83 8.38 -1.77
CA ARG A 52 -1.66 9.37 -1.04
C ARG A 52 -3.09 9.41 -1.58
N ARG A 53 -3.26 9.51 -2.90
CA ARG A 53 -4.59 9.53 -3.54
C ARG A 53 -5.34 8.23 -3.32
N ALA A 54 -4.67 7.08 -3.44
CA ALA A 54 -5.27 5.77 -3.25
C ALA A 54 -5.76 5.57 -1.81
N ILE A 55 -4.93 5.89 -0.81
CA ILE A 55 -5.30 5.84 0.61
C ILE A 55 -6.44 6.81 0.92
N ALA A 56 -6.40 8.04 0.40
CA ALA A 56 -7.50 8.99 0.59
C ALA A 56 -8.82 8.45 0.03
N ARG A 57 -8.80 7.81 -1.15
CA ARG A 57 -9.98 7.15 -1.74
C ARG A 57 -10.46 5.97 -0.90
N LEU A 58 -9.54 5.16 -0.36
CA LEU A 58 -9.86 3.99 0.45
C LEU A 58 -10.44 4.38 1.82
N GLY A 59 -9.82 5.35 2.50
CA GLY A 59 -10.28 5.87 3.79
C GLY A 59 -11.63 6.59 3.71
N LYS A 60 -11.92 7.31 2.61
CA LYS A 60 -13.22 7.96 2.39
C LYS A 60 -14.40 6.97 2.30
N HIS A 61 -14.17 5.74 1.88
CA HIS A 61 -15.22 4.70 1.79
C HIS A 61 -15.22 3.76 2.99
N GLY A 62 -14.22 3.86 3.86
CA GLY A 62 -13.98 2.92 4.93
C GLY A 62 -13.64 3.65 6.21
N SER A 63 -14.66 4.18 6.89
CA SER A 63 -14.61 4.50 8.33
C SER A 63 -14.10 3.34 9.20
N GLN A 64 -13.92 2.13 8.63
CA GLN A 64 -13.36 0.92 9.24
C GLN A 64 -11.87 0.64 8.97
N ILE A 65 -11.20 1.29 8.00
CA ILE A 65 -9.77 0.98 7.70
C ILE A 65 -8.83 1.53 8.79
N GLN A 66 -9.32 2.42 9.67
CA GLN A 66 -8.58 3.05 10.76
C GLN A 66 -8.25 2.12 11.95
N ARG A 67 -8.54 0.82 11.88
CA ARG A 67 -8.08 -0.17 12.88
C ARG A 67 -6.69 -0.76 12.57
N GLN A 68 -5.82 0.00 11.90
CA GLN A 68 -4.41 -0.35 11.81
C GLN A 68 -3.69 0.26 13.03
N PRO A 69 -2.96 -0.53 13.84
CA PRO A 69 -2.13 0.06 14.89
C PRO A 69 -1.11 1.02 14.25
N PRO A 70 -0.79 2.15 14.91
CA PRO A 70 0.19 3.10 14.37
C PRO A 70 1.50 2.37 14.06
N PRO A 71 2.22 2.76 12.99
CA PRO A 71 3.52 2.16 12.71
C PRO A 71 4.41 2.36 13.94
N LEU A 72 4.89 1.24 14.49
CA LEU A 72 5.81 1.24 15.62
C LEU A 72 7.05 2.02 15.18
N ARG A 73 7.13 3.29 15.60
CA ARG A 73 8.39 4.02 15.63
C ARG A 73 9.21 3.34 16.72
N LEU A 74 10.18 2.50 16.34
CA LEU A 74 11.21 2.08 17.28
C LEU A 74 11.96 3.35 17.69
N VAL A 75 11.82 3.71 18.96
CA VAL A 75 12.68 4.68 19.65
C VAL A 75 13.92 3.95 20.12
#